data_AF-A0A537DFU1-F1
#
_entry.id   AF-A0A537DFU1-F1
#
_cell.length_a   1.000
_cell.length_b   1.000
_cell.length_c   1.000
_cell.angle_alpha   90.00
_cell.angle_beta   90.00
_cell.angle_gamma   90.00
#
_symmetry.space_group_name_H-M   'P 1'
#
loop_
_entity.id
_entity.type
_entity.pdbx_description
1 polymer ?
#
loop_
_entity_poly.entity_id
_entity_poly.type
_entity_poly.pdbx_seq_one_letter_code
_entity_poly.pdbx_strand_id
1 'polypeptide(L)'
;MVASFMMVAWDLSLDPIASTINQTWIWTQGGGYFGVPISNFLGWSLTVYIFFQLFALYLRKRGPTNPPAVPITHYLQIILVYLWTGVGFVLNYPFRPTNTAITDAVGHIWQTSDIYETTAISAIYTMIFISTLALAILLRSRLVQKDESAMKIAK
;
A
#
# COMPACT_ATOMS: atom_id res chain seq x y z
N MET A 1 -0.27 -12.62 4.59
CA MET A 1 0.08 -11.64 5.64
C MET A 1 0.74 -10.39 5.06
N VAL A 2 1.90 -10.47 4.40
CA VAL A 2 2.55 -9.26 3.84
C VAL A 2 1.62 -8.46 2.91
N ALA A 3 0.94 -9.14 1.98
CA ALA A 3 -0.01 -8.48 1.07
C ALA A 3 -1.16 -7.75 1.78
N SER A 4 -1.66 -8.26 2.92
CA SER A 4 -2.73 -7.59 3.66
C SER A 4 -2.24 -6.34 4.38
N PHE A 5 -1.02 -6.37 4.93
CA PHE A 5 -0.38 -5.20 5.52
C PHE A 5 -0.06 -4.13 4.48
N MET A 6 0.39 -4.53 3.28
CA MET A 6 0.60 -3.60 2.17
C MET A 6 -0.71 -2.93 1.74
N MET A 7 -1.81 -3.68 1.68
CA MET A 7 -3.09 -3.09 1.31
C MET A 7 -3.57 -2.08 2.37
N VAL A 8 -3.46 -2.40 3.67
CA VAL A 8 -3.80 -1.44 4.73
C VAL A 8 -2.87 -0.23 4.77
N ALA A 9 -1.60 -0.39 4.42
CA ALA A 9 -0.67 0.75 4.30
C ALA A 9 -1.15 1.78 3.26
N TRP A 10 -1.80 1.31 2.19
CA TRP A 10 -2.45 2.19 1.23
C TRP A 10 -3.70 2.84 1.81
N ASP A 11 -4.58 2.08 2.46
CA ASP A 11 -5.80 2.60 3.10
C ASP A 11 -5.50 3.71 4.12
N LEU A 12 -4.44 3.58 4.90
CA LEU A 12 -3.99 4.63 5.85
C LEU A 12 -3.69 5.97 5.18
N SER A 13 -3.34 5.97 3.89
CA SER A 13 -3.06 7.19 3.13
C SER A 13 -4.28 7.64 2.31
N LEU A 14 -5.08 6.68 1.82
CA LEU A 14 -6.22 6.93 0.94
C LEU A 14 -7.48 7.34 1.69
N ASP A 15 -7.86 6.58 2.73
CA ASP A 15 -9.19 6.66 3.32
C ASP A 15 -9.49 8.01 3.98
N PRO A 16 -8.56 8.69 4.68
CA PRO A 16 -8.85 10.02 5.23
C PRO A 16 -9.29 11.04 4.16
N ILE A 17 -8.62 11.04 3.01
CA ILE A 17 -8.95 11.95 1.90
C ILE A 17 -10.26 11.51 1.25
N ALA A 18 -10.42 10.22 0.97
CA ALA A 18 -11.62 9.69 0.33
C ALA A 18 -12.88 9.87 1.19
N SER A 19 -12.75 9.74 2.51
CA SER A 19 -13.82 9.86 3.49
C SER A 19 -14.25 11.29 3.76
N THR A 20 -13.30 12.12 4.19
CA THR A 20 -13.62 13.43 4.78
C THR A 20 -13.59 14.53 3.73
N ILE A 21 -12.58 14.51 2.86
CA ILE A 21 -12.38 15.60 1.88
C ILE A 21 -13.24 15.35 0.65
N ASN A 22 -13.10 14.18 0.02
CA ASN A 22 -13.78 13.85 -1.23
C ASN A 22 -15.18 13.27 -1.02
N GLN A 23 -15.50 12.84 0.20
CA GLN A 23 -16.79 12.25 0.57
C GLN A 23 -17.24 11.12 -0.39
N THR A 24 -16.27 10.34 -0.89
CA THR A 24 -16.51 9.24 -1.83
C THR A 24 -17.15 8.03 -1.13
N TRP A 25 -16.81 7.80 0.13
CA TRP A 25 -17.51 6.88 1.02
C TRP A 25 -17.48 7.43 2.44
N ILE A 26 -18.64 7.44 3.09
CA ILE A 26 -18.80 8.10 4.39
C ILE A 26 -19.20 7.06 5.43
N TRP A 27 -18.46 7.00 6.53
CA TRP A 27 -18.88 6.26 7.71
C TRP A 27 -19.80 7.12 8.57
N THR A 28 -21.08 6.76 8.62
CA THR A 28 -22.12 7.53 9.34
C THR A 28 -21.94 7.53 10.86
N GLN A 29 -21.21 6.55 11.40
CA GLN A 29 -20.85 6.48 12.82
C GLN A 29 -19.49 7.16 13.10
N GLY A 30 -18.86 7.74 12.08
CA GLY A 30 -17.54 8.36 12.17
C GLY A 30 -16.43 7.39 12.50
N GLY A 31 -15.27 7.94 12.87
CA GLY A 31 -14.10 7.17 13.25
C GLY A 31 -12.94 8.09 13.62
N GLY A 32 -12.05 7.58 14.49
CA GLY A 32 -10.96 8.39 15.05
C GLY A 32 -9.85 8.73 14.06
N TYR A 33 -9.83 8.10 12.87
CA TYR A 33 -8.85 8.39 11.84
C TYR A 33 -9.52 9.18 10.71
N PHE A 34 -9.80 10.46 10.98
CA PHE A 34 -10.48 11.37 10.05
C PHE A 34 -11.80 10.78 9.55
N GLY A 35 -12.69 10.45 10.47
CA GLY A 35 -13.98 9.83 10.15
C GLY A 35 -13.92 8.36 9.75
N VAL A 36 -12.74 7.74 9.66
CA VAL A 36 -12.57 6.32 9.33
C VAL A 36 -12.42 5.49 10.62
N PRO A 37 -13.27 4.47 10.85
CA PRO A 37 -13.19 3.64 12.05
C PRO A 37 -12.08 2.59 11.95
N ILE A 38 -11.50 2.19 13.09
CA ILE A 38 -10.44 1.16 13.13
C ILE A 38 -10.89 -0.19 12.54
N SER A 39 -12.18 -0.51 12.62
CA SER A 39 -12.76 -1.72 12.06
C SER A 39 -12.61 -1.80 10.53
N ASN A 40 -12.52 -0.66 9.83
CA ASN A 40 -12.25 -0.61 8.41
C ASN A 40 -10.90 -1.26 8.08
N PHE A 41 -9.82 -0.76 8.68
CA PHE A 41 -8.46 -1.27 8.45
C PHE A 41 -8.31 -2.74 8.85
N LEU A 42 -8.91 -3.15 9.98
CA LEU A 42 -8.91 -4.55 10.40
C LEU A 42 -9.72 -5.45 9.45
N GLY A 43 -10.88 -4.98 8.99
CA GLY A 43 -11.75 -5.69 8.06
C GLY A 43 -11.08 -5.89 6.70
N TRP A 44 -10.45 -4.85 6.18
CA TRP A 44 -9.68 -4.87 4.94
C TRP A 44 -8.45 -5.78 5.06
N SER A 45 -7.69 -5.70 6.17
CA SER A 45 -6.59 -6.62 6.46
C SER A 45 -7.04 -8.08 6.45
N LEU A 46 -8.12 -8.40 7.17
CA LEU A 46 -8.65 -9.76 7.28
C LEU A 46 -9.17 -10.27 5.93
N THR A 47 -9.90 -9.44 5.19
CA THR A 47 -10.43 -9.77 3.86
C THR A 47 -9.29 -10.16 2.92
N VAL A 48 -8.26 -9.32 2.80
CA VAL A 48 -7.11 -9.58 1.93
C VAL A 48 -6.31 -10.78 2.42
N TYR A 49 -6.13 -10.91 3.73
CA TYR A 49 -5.47 -12.08 4.30
C TYR A 49 -6.17 -13.39 3.91
N ILE A 50 -7.50 -13.49 4.14
CA ILE A 50 -8.29 -14.68 3.81
C ILE A 50 -8.22 -14.95 2.31
N PHE A 51 -8.41 -13.94 1.47
CA PHE A 51 -8.40 -14.11 0.02
C PHE A 51 -7.08 -14.68 -0.49
N PHE A 52 -5.94 -14.06 -0.11
CA PHE A 52 -4.62 -14.57 -0.51
C PHE A 52 -4.31 -15.92 0.13
N GLN A 53 -4.78 -16.19 1.35
CA GLN A 53 -4.57 -17.48 2.00
C GLN A 53 -5.30 -18.61 1.28
N LEU A 54 -6.57 -18.39 0.91
CA LEU A 54 -7.35 -19.34 0.13
C LEU A 54 -6.73 -19.56 -1.25
N PHE A 55 -6.28 -18.49 -1.91
CA PHE A 55 -5.61 -18.59 -3.21
C PHE A 55 -4.29 -19.35 -3.12
N ALA A 56 -3.49 -19.13 -2.07
CA ALA A 56 -2.26 -19.89 -1.83
C ALA A 56 -2.54 -21.38 -1.60
N LEU A 57 -3.59 -21.72 -0.85
CA LEU A 57 -4.01 -23.12 -0.65
C LEU A 57 -4.52 -23.75 -1.94
N TYR A 58 -5.24 -22.99 -2.77
CA TYR A 58 -5.67 -23.43 -4.09
C TYR A 58 -4.47 -23.74 -4.99
N LEU A 59 -3.52 -22.82 -5.11
CA LEU A 59 -2.29 -23.01 -5.89
C LEU A 59 -1.43 -24.16 -5.35
N ARG A 60 -1.38 -24.35 -4.04
CA ARG A 60 -0.68 -25.51 -3.46
C ARG A 60 -1.29 -26.84 -3.90
N LYS A 61 -2.61 -26.91 -4.07
CA LYS A 61 -3.33 -28.14 -4.44
C LYS A 61 -3.45 -28.36 -5.95
N ARG A 62 -3.56 -27.28 -6.73
CA ARG A 62 -3.91 -27.31 -8.16
C ARG A 62 -2.97 -26.50 -9.04
N GLY A 63 -1.94 -25.90 -8.47
CA GLY A 63 -0.98 -25.09 -9.21
C GLY A 63 -0.09 -25.92 -10.11
N PRO A 64 0.52 -25.29 -11.14
CA PRO A 64 1.46 -25.96 -12.02
C PRO A 64 2.69 -26.41 -11.24
N THR A 65 3.18 -27.61 -11.54
CA THR A 65 4.43 -28.15 -10.96
C THR A 65 5.65 -27.30 -11.34
N ASN A 66 5.63 -26.73 -12.55
CA ASN A 66 6.64 -25.81 -13.05
C ASN A 66 5.97 -24.46 -13.41
N PRO A 67 5.92 -23.50 -12.47
CA PRO A 67 5.42 -22.17 -12.78
C PRO A 67 6.32 -21.50 -13.83
N PRO A 68 5.73 -20.75 -14.79
CA PRO A 68 6.51 -20.06 -15.81
C PRO A 68 7.42 -19.01 -15.18
N ALA A 69 8.62 -18.83 -15.74
CA ALA A 69 9.53 -17.78 -15.32
C ALA A 69 8.91 -16.41 -15.60
N VAL A 70 8.77 -15.61 -14.55
CA VAL A 70 8.23 -14.25 -14.66
C VAL A 70 9.39 -13.27 -14.84
N PRO A 71 9.35 -12.38 -15.85
CA PRO A 71 10.42 -11.42 -16.06
C PRO A 71 10.49 -10.41 -14.90
N ILE A 72 11.68 -9.90 -14.60
CA ILE A 72 11.87 -8.91 -13.53
C ILE A 72 10.99 -7.66 -13.69
N THR A 73 10.72 -7.29 -14.94
CA THR A 73 9.89 -6.13 -15.29
C THR A 73 8.51 -6.21 -14.67
N HIS A 74 7.98 -7.42 -14.47
CA HIS A 74 6.71 -7.63 -13.76
C HIS A 74 6.77 -7.15 -12.31
N TYR A 75 7.83 -7.50 -11.58
CA TYR A 75 8.02 -7.05 -10.20
C TYR A 75 8.34 -5.55 -10.13
N LEU A 76 9.15 -5.04 -11.05
CA LEU A 76 9.44 -3.61 -11.12
C LEU A 76 8.18 -2.77 -11.36
N GLN A 77 7.29 -3.21 -12.26
CA GLN A 77 6.04 -2.49 -12.54
C GLN A 77 5.21 -2.29 -11.26
N ILE A 78 4.96 -3.36 -10.49
CA ILE A 78 4.13 -3.23 -9.28
C ILE A 78 4.83 -2.42 -8.19
N ILE A 79 6.16 -2.55 -8.03
CA ILE A 79 6.93 -1.75 -7.08
C ILE A 79 6.88 -0.26 -7.46
N LEU A 80 7.07 0.07 -8.73
CA LEU A 80 7.06 1.44 -9.21
C LEU A 80 5.68 2.08 -9.13
N VAL A 81 4.61 1.34 -9.44
CA VAL A 81 3.23 1.82 -9.26
C VAL A 81 2.97 2.11 -7.79
N TYR A 82 3.30 1.18 -6.89
CA TYR A 82 3.07 1.36 -5.46
C TYR A 82 3.91 2.51 -4.88
N LEU A 83 5.17 2.65 -5.30
CA LEU A 83 6.03 3.78 -4.97
C LEU A 83 5.44 5.10 -5.47
N TRP A 84 5.02 5.15 -6.73
CA TRP A 84 4.45 6.36 -7.35
C TRP A 84 3.17 6.81 -6.65
N THR A 85 2.29 5.88 -6.29
CA THR A 85 1.10 6.18 -5.48
C THR A 85 1.49 6.77 -4.12
N GLY A 86 2.47 6.19 -3.44
CA GLY A 86 3.00 6.73 -2.18
C GLY A 86 3.58 8.14 -2.31
N VAL A 87 4.38 8.38 -3.36
CA VAL A 87 4.90 9.72 -3.70
C VAL A 87 3.77 10.69 -3.98
N GLY A 88 2.69 10.27 -4.65
CA GLY A 88 1.51 11.09 -4.88
C GLY A 88 0.89 11.64 -3.60
N PHE A 89 0.75 10.81 -2.55
CA PHE A 89 0.26 11.28 -1.25
C PHE A 89 1.22 12.29 -0.59
N VAL A 90 2.53 12.09 -0.73
CA VAL A 90 3.53 13.04 -0.22
C VAL A 90 3.47 14.37 -0.97
N LEU A 91 3.31 14.34 -2.29
CA LEU A 91 3.18 15.56 -3.12
C LEU A 91 1.87 16.29 -2.87
N ASN A 92 0.79 15.59 -2.52
CA ASN A 92 -0.46 16.24 -2.15
C ASN A 92 -0.31 17.18 -0.95
N TYR A 93 0.62 16.92 -0.02
CA TYR A 93 0.83 17.80 1.13
C TYR A 93 1.34 19.20 0.75
N PRO A 94 2.49 19.40 0.08
CA PRO A 94 2.97 20.73 -0.29
C PRO A 94 2.08 21.41 -1.34
N PHE A 95 1.38 20.65 -2.19
CA PHE A 95 0.47 21.18 -3.21
C PHE A 95 -0.99 21.20 -2.77
N ARG A 96 -1.27 21.06 -1.47
CA ARG A 96 -2.63 21.06 -0.93
C ARG A 96 -3.33 22.41 -1.13
N PRO A 97 -4.67 22.43 -1.24
CA PRO A 97 -5.44 23.66 -1.17
C PRO A 97 -5.28 24.38 0.19
N THR A 98 -5.76 25.63 0.25
CA THR A 98 -5.83 26.38 1.51
C THR A 98 -6.52 25.57 2.59
N ASN A 99 -5.97 25.56 3.81
CA ASN A 99 -6.54 24.80 4.91
C ASN A 99 -7.98 25.25 5.22
N THR A 100 -8.90 24.30 5.22
CA THR A 100 -10.29 24.49 5.61
C THR A 100 -10.69 23.51 6.71
N ALA A 101 -11.64 23.94 7.54
CA ALA A 101 -12.32 23.09 8.50
C ALA A 101 -13.41 22.29 7.78
N ILE A 102 -13.42 20.97 7.94
CA ILE A 102 -14.43 20.08 7.38
C ILE A 102 -15.08 19.28 8.50
N THR A 103 -16.40 19.17 8.46
CA THR A 103 -17.17 18.41 9.43
C THR A 103 -17.47 17.02 8.89
N ASP A 104 -17.17 15.98 9.66
CA ASP A 104 -17.53 14.61 9.31
C ASP A 104 -19.02 14.30 9.60
N ALA A 105 -19.44 13.05 9.32
CA ALA A 105 -20.83 12.63 9.48
C ALA A 105 -21.37 12.67 10.91
N VAL A 106 -20.49 12.69 11.93
CA VAL A 106 -20.89 12.75 13.34
C VAL A 106 -20.71 14.14 13.94
N GLY A 107 -20.35 15.13 13.13
CA GLY A 107 -20.17 16.51 13.57
C GLY A 107 -18.76 16.84 14.07
N HIS A 108 -17.79 15.93 13.97
CA HIS A 108 -16.41 16.21 14.35
C HIS A 108 -15.74 17.08 13.28
N ILE A 109 -15.02 18.11 13.72
CA ILE A 109 -14.37 19.07 12.83
C ILE A 109 -12.90 18.68 12.67
N TRP A 110 -12.49 18.46 11.43
CA TRP A 110 -11.13 18.15 11.03
C TRP A 110 -10.53 19.31 10.23
N GLN A 111 -9.22 19.52 10.34
CA GLN A 111 -8.50 20.44 9.45
C GLN A 111 -7.97 19.65 8.25
N THR A 112 -8.23 20.14 7.04
CA THR A 112 -7.69 19.51 5.82
C THR A 112 -6.16 19.41 5.82
N SER A 113 -5.45 20.37 6.43
CA SER A 113 -4.00 20.32 6.58
C SER A 113 -3.54 19.07 7.32
N ASP A 114 -4.24 18.70 8.39
CA ASP A 114 -3.86 17.59 9.27
C ASP A 114 -4.09 16.25 8.56
N ILE A 115 -5.13 16.18 7.72
CA ILE A 115 -5.41 15.03 6.84
C ILE A 115 -4.29 14.86 5.82
N TYR A 116 -3.93 15.91 5.08
CA TYR A 116 -2.86 15.84 4.09
C TYR A 116 -1.50 15.53 4.73
N GLU A 117 -1.21 16.07 5.91
CA GLU A 117 0.03 15.80 6.64
C GLU A 117 0.11 14.34 7.10
N THR A 118 -0.97 13.85 7.72
CA THR A 118 -1.00 12.48 8.24
C THR A 118 -0.94 11.45 7.13
N THR A 119 -1.64 11.68 6.02
CA THR A 119 -1.59 10.78 4.85
C THR A 119 -0.21 10.78 4.20
N ALA A 120 0.49 11.92 4.13
CA ALA A 120 1.87 11.99 3.67
C ALA A 120 2.83 11.25 4.59
N ILE A 121 2.73 11.43 5.91
CA ILE A 121 3.56 10.72 6.90
C ILE A 121 3.33 9.21 6.80
N SER A 122 2.07 8.76 6.76
CA SER A 122 1.70 7.36 6.55
C SER A 122 2.33 6.81 5.27
N ALA A 123 2.24 7.53 4.15
CA ALA A 123 2.80 7.09 2.88
C ALA A 123 4.34 6.97 2.90
N ILE A 124 5.05 7.87 3.60
CA ILE A 124 6.52 7.81 3.76
C ILE A 124 6.93 6.55 4.49
N TYR A 125 6.36 6.32 5.68
CA TYR A 125 6.80 5.24 6.57
C TYR A 125 6.24 3.87 6.21
N THR A 126 5.24 3.81 5.33
CA THR A 126 4.66 2.56 4.88
C THR A 126 4.94 2.32 3.39
N MET A 127 4.29 3.06 2.49
CA MET A 127 4.34 2.79 1.05
C MET A 127 5.74 2.97 0.46
N ILE A 128 6.37 4.12 0.70
CA ILE A 128 7.71 4.44 0.17
C ILE A 128 8.76 3.51 0.80
N PHE A 129 8.69 3.29 2.12
CA PHE A 129 9.58 2.36 2.80
C PHE A 129 9.46 0.91 2.26
N ILE A 130 8.24 0.39 2.10
CA ILE A 130 8.01 -0.95 1.55
C ILE A 130 8.52 -1.04 0.11
N SER A 131 8.26 -0.05 -0.73
CA SER A 131 8.71 -0.04 -2.13
C SER A 131 10.23 0.01 -2.26
N THR A 132 10.90 0.84 -1.45
CA THR A 132 12.38 0.94 -1.45
C THR A 132 13.01 -0.36 -0.96
N LEU A 133 12.47 -0.97 0.09
CA LEU A 133 12.92 -2.28 0.57
C LEU A 133 12.69 -3.38 -0.48
N ALA A 134 11.53 -3.42 -1.12
CA ALA A 134 11.21 -4.37 -2.19
C ALA A 134 12.16 -4.21 -3.38
N LEU A 135 12.47 -2.97 -3.77
CA LEU A 135 13.42 -2.68 -4.83
C LEU A 135 14.84 -3.14 -4.45
N ALA A 136 15.29 -2.88 -3.21
CA ALA A 136 16.59 -3.32 -2.74
C ALA A 136 16.71 -4.86 -2.73
N ILE A 137 15.67 -5.56 -2.28
CA ILE A 137 15.60 -7.03 -2.31
C ILE A 137 15.67 -7.54 -3.76
N LEU A 138 14.94 -6.91 -4.67
CA LEU A 138 14.91 -7.29 -6.08
C LEU A 138 16.26 -7.06 -6.77
N LEU A 139 16.94 -5.95 -6.48
CA LEU A 139 18.28 -5.67 -7.03
C LEU A 139 19.32 -6.63 -6.46
N ARG A 140 19.25 -6.93 -5.16
CA ARG A 140 20.14 -7.91 -4.51
C ARG A 140 19.99 -9.30 -5.11
N SER A 141 18.75 -9.77 -5.32
CA SER A 141 18.51 -11.11 -5.89
C SER A 141 19.08 -11.24 -7.31
N ARG A 142 19.11 -10.14 -8.08
CA ARG A 142 19.74 -10.11 -9.40
C ARG A 142 21.26 -10.21 -9.37
N LEU A 143 21.91 -9.52 -8.43
CA LEU A 143 23.37 -9.59 -8.27
C LEU A 143 23.80 -11.02 -7.96
N VAL A 144 23.13 -11.67 -7.00
CA VAL A 144 23.40 -13.07 -6.61
C VAL A 144 23.21 -14.01 -7.81
N GLN A 145 22.09 -13.87 -8.54
CA GLN A 145 21.82 -14.73 -9.70
C GLN A 145 22.86 -14.56 -10.83
N LYS A 146 23.35 -13.34 -11.03
CA LYS A 146 24.39 -13.04 -12.03
C LYS A 146 25.72 -13.70 -11.66
N ASP A 147 26.13 -13.61 -10.39
CA ASP A 147 27.37 -14.19 -9.89
C ASP A 147 27.36 -15.73 -9.96
N GLU A 148 26.25 -16.36 -9.58
CA GLU A 148 26.08 -17.82 -9.71
C GLU A 148 26.16 -18.28 -11.16
N SER A 149 25.59 -17.51 -12.08
CA SER A 149 25.63 -17.81 -13.52
C SER A 149 27.05 -17.69 -14.08
N ALA A 150 27.79 -16.64 -13.68
CA ALA A 150 29.18 -16.45 -14.08
C ALA A 150 30.09 -17.59 -13.57
N MET A 151 29.90 -18.04 -12.33
CA MET A 151 30.68 -19.14 -11.75
C MET A 151 30.41 -20.49 -12.43
N LYS A 152 29.18 -20.73 -12.94
CA LYS A 152 28.86 -21.94 -13.71
C LYS A 152 29.51 -21.98 -15.09
N ILE A 153 29.74 -20.83 -15.72
CA ILE A 153 30.39 -20.74 -17.04
C ILE A 153 31.92 -20.92 -16.92
N ALA A 154 32.50 -20.59 -15.77
CA ALA A 154 33.93 -20.70 -15.51
C ALA A 154 34.40 -22.12 -15.11
N LYS A 155 33.49 -23.08 -14.98
CA LYS A 155 33.78 -24.51 -14.70
C LYS A 155 33.55 -25.35 -15.94
#